data_AF-A0A9P5ZMW6-F1
#
_entry.id   AF-A0A9P5ZMW6-F1
#
_cell.length_a   1.000
_cell.length_b   1.000
_cell.length_c   1.000
_cell.angle_alpha   90.00
_cell.angle_beta   90.00
_cell.angle_gamma   90.00
#
_symmetry.space_group_name_H-M   'P 1'
#
loop_
_entity.id
_entity.type
_entity.pdbx_description
1 polymer ?
#
loop_
_entity_poly.entity_id
_entity_poly.type
_entity_poly.pdbx_seq_one_letter_code
_entity_poly.pdbx_strand_id
1 'polypeptide(L)'
;MHNVLVLQSPVLNPFSHQVVGPCSTTSSQDCHDAIEAANKAFASWENTTPWQRRDILLKAADLISTEKYKRALITGQREETAATDGWGYGQWAVAQNFLRTTASMANELKGESFVSGSVAGAQVVTQRRALGVILAIAPWNAALTLTLRTIAVPILCGNTIVFKCSELSPRSQAIVADLFADAGLPPGVLNIISISRETAPELTAEIIAHPMVRKVAVLTVFMSVNTIDDAVEMANATTYSLSTALWTTNVHSAKAVAPRIRAGVTSVNGPTFHSEAYVGVIGLGGSSGYGRFDVENFTDKRLIISHPDWERRYPGLL
;
A
#
# COMPACT_ATOMS: atom_id res chain seq x y z
N MET A 1 -31.40 -12.82 10.64
CA MET A 1 -30.40 -13.83 11.04
C MET A 1 -29.97 -14.59 9.80
N HIS A 2 -28.80 -14.27 9.25
CA HIS A 2 -28.12 -15.12 8.27
C HIS A 2 -26.73 -15.40 8.84
N ASN A 3 -26.51 -16.65 9.28
CA ASN A 3 -25.20 -17.14 9.68
C ASN A 3 -24.41 -17.42 8.40
N VAL A 4 -23.68 -16.43 7.91
CA VAL A 4 -22.58 -16.65 6.96
C VAL A 4 -21.35 -16.93 7.82
N LEU A 5 -20.78 -18.13 7.67
CA LEU A 5 -19.53 -18.53 8.31
C LEU A 5 -18.39 -17.69 7.71
N VAL A 6 -18.16 -16.50 8.28
CA VAL A 6 -16.96 -15.71 8.04
C VAL A 6 -15.78 -16.54 8.54
N LEU A 7 -14.88 -16.98 7.66
CA LEU A 7 -13.61 -17.57 8.07
C LEU A 7 -12.84 -16.50 8.86
N GLN A 8 -12.81 -16.66 10.18
CA GLN A 8 -12.08 -15.81 11.11
C GLN A 8 -10.71 -16.44 11.36
N SER A 9 -9.65 -15.80 10.87
CA SER A 9 -8.29 -16.16 11.26
C SER A 9 -7.95 -15.47 12.59
N PRO A 10 -7.36 -16.17 13.58
CA PRO A 10 -7.02 -15.53 14.84
C PRO A 10 -5.86 -14.54 14.64
N VAL A 11 -6.00 -13.33 15.16
CA VAL A 11 -4.87 -12.41 15.33
C VAL A 11 -4.12 -12.85 16.58
N LEU A 12 -2.85 -13.18 16.42
CA LEU A 12 -1.98 -13.60 17.51
C LEU A 12 -1.06 -12.44 17.91
N ASN A 13 -0.96 -12.18 19.21
CA ASN A 13 0.08 -11.30 19.71
C ASN A 13 1.46 -11.91 19.37
N PRO A 14 2.36 -11.20 18.67
CA PRO A 14 3.61 -11.80 18.20
C PRO A 14 4.62 -12.10 19.32
N PHE A 15 4.44 -11.53 20.53
CA PHE A 15 5.29 -11.79 21.69
C PHE A 15 4.72 -12.90 22.59
N SER A 16 3.43 -12.85 22.93
CA SER A 16 2.81 -13.81 23.86
C SER A 16 2.18 -15.02 23.17
N HIS A 17 2.01 -14.98 21.84
CA HIS A 17 1.28 -15.95 21.02
C HIS A 17 -0.18 -16.19 21.42
N GLN A 18 -0.74 -15.32 22.28
CA GLN A 18 -2.15 -15.39 22.66
C GLN A 18 -3.04 -14.82 21.56
N VAL A 19 -4.23 -15.39 21.42
CA VAL A 19 -5.28 -14.87 20.53
C VAL A 19 -5.80 -13.56 21.11
N VAL A 20 -5.71 -12.47 20.34
CA VAL A 20 -6.14 -11.12 20.78
C VAL A 20 -7.40 -10.63 20.08
N GLY A 21 -7.82 -11.31 19.02
CA GLY A 21 -9.08 -11.03 18.34
C GLY A 21 -9.22 -11.81 17.05
N PRO A 22 -10.42 -11.77 16.43
CA PRO A 22 -10.62 -12.31 15.10
C PRO A 22 -10.18 -11.32 14.03
N CYS A 23 -9.55 -11.83 12.96
CA CYS A 23 -9.47 -11.16 11.67
C CYS A 23 -10.56 -11.75 10.78
N SER A 24 -11.65 -11.00 10.56
CA SER A 24 -12.69 -11.40 9.62
C SER A 24 -12.16 -11.30 8.20
N THR A 25 -12.38 -12.32 7.37
CA THR A 25 -12.11 -12.24 5.94
C THR A 25 -13.37 -11.79 5.22
N THR A 26 -13.32 -10.63 4.56
CA THR A 26 -14.40 -10.17 3.67
C THR A 26 -14.47 -11.04 2.43
N SER A 27 -15.67 -11.36 1.98
CA SER A 27 -15.91 -11.99 0.68
C SER A 27 -15.69 -11.00 -0.47
N SER A 28 -15.62 -11.49 -1.71
CA SER A 28 -15.66 -10.64 -2.91
C SER A 28 -16.91 -9.76 -2.93
N GLN A 29 -18.07 -10.30 -2.54
CA GLN A 29 -19.31 -9.52 -2.44
C GLN A 29 -19.20 -8.39 -1.40
N ASP A 30 -18.63 -8.64 -0.22
CA ASP A 30 -18.43 -7.59 0.79
C ASP A 30 -17.49 -6.48 0.27
N CYS A 31 -16.49 -6.85 -0.54
CA CYS A 31 -15.60 -5.87 -1.18
C CYS A 31 -16.36 -5.01 -2.20
N HIS A 32 -17.21 -5.63 -3.02
CA HIS A 32 -18.09 -4.92 -3.94
C HIS A 32 -19.06 -3.99 -3.22
N ASP A 33 -19.73 -4.48 -2.17
CA ASP A 33 -20.68 -3.70 -1.38
C ASP A 33 -20.02 -2.47 -0.73
N ALA A 34 -18.78 -2.62 -0.24
CA ALA A 34 -18.00 -1.51 0.30
C ALA A 34 -17.66 -0.45 -0.78
N ILE A 35 -17.33 -0.89 -2.00
CA ILE A 35 -17.05 0.02 -3.12
C ILE A 35 -18.34 0.74 -3.57
N GLU A 36 -19.46 0.03 -3.65
CA GLU A 36 -20.76 0.63 -3.98
C GLU A 36 -21.21 1.64 -2.93
N ALA A 37 -21.05 1.32 -1.64
CA ALA A 37 -21.32 2.25 -0.55
C ALA A 37 -20.46 3.51 -0.65
N ALA A 38 -19.15 3.35 -0.93
CA ALA A 38 -18.24 4.46 -1.16
C ALA A 38 -18.64 5.32 -2.36
N ASN A 39 -19.03 4.69 -3.48
CA ASN A 39 -19.45 5.38 -4.69
C ASN A 39 -20.78 6.13 -4.48
N LYS A 40 -21.72 5.55 -3.75
CA LYS A 40 -23.00 6.19 -3.42
C LYS A 40 -22.80 7.42 -2.54
N ALA A 41 -21.93 7.32 -1.52
CA ALA A 41 -21.60 8.44 -0.64
C ALA A 41 -20.81 9.55 -1.37
N PHE A 42 -20.04 9.21 -2.40
CA PHE A 42 -19.22 10.17 -3.14
C PHE A 42 -20.03 11.31 -3.76
N ALA A 43 -21.21 10.99 -4.31
CA ALA A 43 -22.07 11.97 -4.98
C ALA A 43 -22.47 13.15 -4.08
N SER A 44 -22.71 12.92 -2.79
CA SER A 44 -23.00 13.98 -1.82
C SER A 44 -21.72 14.51 -1.16
N TRP A 45 -20.74 13.65 -0.91
CA TRP A 45 -19.53 14.01 -0.18
C TRP A 45 -18.62 14.99 -0.95
N GLU A 46 -18.44 14.82 -2.26
CA GLU A 46 -17.63 15.75 -3.08
C GLU A 46 -18.16 17.19 -2.97
N ASN A 47 -19.49 17.33 -2.91
CA ASN A 47 -20.20 18.61 -2.89
C ASN A 47 -20.27 19.26 -1.50
N THR A 48 -19.76 18.61 -0.45
CA THR A 48 -19.57 19.27 0.85
C THR A 48 -18.55 20.40 0.73
N THR A 49 -18.67 21.42 1.56
CA THR A 49 -17.71 22.53 1.56
C THR A 49 -16.37 22.09 2.17
N PRO A 50 -15.23 22.64 1.72
CA PRO A 50 -13.93 22.40 2.36
C PRO A 50 -13.94 22.66 3.88
N TRP A 51 -14.73 23.63 4.34
CA TRP A 51 -14.89 23.94 5.76
C TRP A 51 -15.58 22.82 6.54
N GLN A 52 -16.67 22.25 6.02
CA GLN A 52 -17.32 21.10 6.65
C GLN A 52 -16.37 19.89 6.74
N ARG A 53 -15.59 19.64 5.68
CA ARG A 53 -14.59 18.56 5.68
C ARG A 53 -13.46 18.81 6.68
N ARG A 54 -12.97 20.05 6.77
CA ARG A 54 -12.00 20.50 7.80
C ARG A 54 -12.55 20.25 9.21
N ASP A 55 -13.79 20.64 9.47
CA ASP A 55 -14.35 20.60 10.81
C ASP A 55 -14.49 19.17 11.33
N ILE A 56 -14.79 18.20 10.46
CA ILE A 56 -14.75 16.77 10.80
C ILE A 56 -13.34 16.34 11.21
N LEU A 57 -12.30 16.77 10.50
CA LEU A 57 -10.91 16.45 10.85
C LEU A 57 -10.46 17.11 12.16
N LEU A 58 -10.89 18.35 12.42
CA LEU A 58 -10.63 19.02 13.68
C LEU A 58 -11.33 18.32 14.85
N LYS A 59 -12.59 17.93 14.66
CA LYS A 59 -13.34 17.15 15.66
C LYS A 59 -12.71 15.78 15.91
N ALA A 60 -12.24 15.09 14.87
CA ALA A 60 -11.46 13.86 15.02
C ALA A 60 -10.16 14.10 15.80
N ALA A 61 -9.47 15.22 15.56
CA ALA A 61 -8.26 15.59 16.30
C ALA A 61 -8.53 15.88 17.80
N ASP A 62 -9.71 16.39 18.13
CA ASP A 62 -10.12 16.61 19.52
C ASP A 62 -10.55 15.30 20.19
N LEU A 63 -11.31 14.45 19.48
CA LEU A 63 -11.77 13.16 19.98
C LEU A 63 -10.60 12.20 20.24
N ILE A 64 -9.62 12.15 19.34
CA ILE A 64 -8.47 11.25 19.51
C ILE A 64 -7.62 11.62 20.74
N SER A 65 -7.66 12.89 21.20
CA SER A 65 -7.00 13.35 22.43
C SER A 65 -7.70 12.89 23.72
N THR A 66 -8.93 12.36 23.64
CA THR A 66 -9.64 11.83 24.81
C THR A 66 -9.02 10.54 25.32
N GLU A 67 -9.20 10.28 26.62
CA GLU A 67 -8.68 9.05 27.25
C GLU A 67 -9.29 7.78 26.62
N LYS A 68 -10.54 7.85 26.14
CA LYS A 68 -11.21 6.77 25.39
C LYS A 68 -10.34 6.30 24.22
N TYR A 69 -10.02 7.20 23.30
CA TYR A 69 -9.26 6.86 22.09
C TYR A 69 -7.79 6.59 22.39
N LYS A 70 -7.17 7.39 23.26
CA LYS A 70 -5.78 7.16 23.68
C LYS A 70 -5.58 5.73 24.20
N ARG A 71 -6.43 5.30 25.14
CA ARG A 71 -6.36 3.95 25.71
C ARG A 71 -6.63 2.88 24.65
N ALA A 72 -7.70 3.03 23.87
CA ALA A 72 -8.05 2.06 22.83
C ALA A 72 -6.91 1.85 21.82
N LEU A 73 -6.25 2.93 21.40
CA LEU A 73 -5.14 2.90 20.43
C LEU A 73 -3.86 2.29 21.00
N ILE A 74 -3.51 2.60 22.25
CA ILE A 74 -2.32 2.04 22.90
C ILE A 74 -2.54 0.55 23.18
N THR A 75 -3.68 0.19 23.75
CA THR A 75 -4.04 -1.21 24.05
C THR A 75 -4.15 -2.04 22.77
N GLY A 76 -4.83 -1.52 21.74
CA GLY A 76 -4.98 -2.21 20.45
C GLY A 76 -3.65 -2.60 19.83
N GLN A 77 -2.71 -1.65 19.76
CA GLN A 77 -1.39 -1.89 19.18
C GLN A 77 -0.52 -2.80 20.05
N ARG A 78 -0.58 -2.66 21.37
CA ARG A 78 0.15 -3.57 22.28
C ARG A 78 -0.31 -5.01 22.08
N GLU A 79 -1.62 -5.22 21.99
CA GLU A 79 -2.19 -6.56 21.87
C GLU A 79 -1.99 -7.14 20.47
N GLU A 80 -2.16 -6.37 19.39
CA GLU A 80 -2.07 -6.90 18.02
C GLU A 80 -0.65 -6.96 17.46
N THR A 81 0.22 -6.01 17.80
CA THR A 81 1.56 -5.89 17.18
C THR A 81 2.71 -5.98 18.17
N ALA A 82 2.43 -6.27 19.45
CA ALA A 82 3.39 -6.23 20.56
C ALA A 82 4.13 -4.88 20.67
N ALA A 83 3.48 -3.80 20.22
CA ALA A 83 4.02 -2.46 20.36
C ALA A 83 4.24 -2.10 21.84
N THR A 84 5.35 -1.43 22.14
CA THR A 84 5.58 -0.85 23.46
C THR A 84 4.64 0.33 23.69
N ASP A 85 4.37 0.65 24.95
CA ASP A 85 3.54 1.81 25.30
C ASP A 85 4.15 3.13 24.83
N GLY A 86 5.47 3.23 24.85
CA GLY A 86 6.19 4.36 24.29
C GLY A 86 5.92 4.54 22.79
N TRP A 87 5.91 3.44 22.02
CA TRP A 87 5.58 3.48 20.59
C TRP A 87 4.10 3.84 20.37
N GLY A 88 3.19 3.24 21.14
CA GLY A 88 1.76 3.55 21.07
C GLY A 88 1.47 5.03 21.39
N TYR A 89 2.09 5.56 22.45
CA TYR A 89 2.01 6.97 22.83
C TYR A 89 2.58 7.89 21.74
N GLY A 90 3.75 7.55 21.20
CA GLY A 90 4.38 8.31 20.10
C GLY A 90 3.47 8.41 18.87
N GLN A 91 2.88 7.30 18.45
CA GLN A 91 1.93 7.30 17.34
C GLN A 91 0.65 8.09 17.64
N TRP A 92 0.11 7.97 18.85
CA TRP A 92 -1.05 8.75 19.28
C TRP A 92 -0.77 10.27 19.26
N ALA A 93 0.42 10.70 19.70
CA ALA A 93 0.84 12.09 19.67
C ALA A 93 1.01 12.60 18.22
N VAL A 94 1.62 11.80 17.34
CA VAL A 94 1.77 12.14 15.92
C VAL A 94 0.41 12.23 15.21
N ALA A 95 -0.51 11.32 15.51
CA ALA A 95 -1.85 11.27 14.92
C ALA A 95 -2.66 12.55 15.17
N GLN A 96 -2.62 13.09 16.39
CA GLN A 96 -3.27 14.35 16.75
C GLN A 96 -2.79 15.51 15.86
N ASN A 97 -1.47 15.69 15.79
CA ASN A 97 -0.88 16.76 15.00
C ASN A 97 -1.13 16.54 13.51
N PHE A 98 -1.11 15.29 13.04
CA PHE A 98 -1.38 14.96 11.64
C PHE A 98 -2.81 15.35 11.23
N LEU A 99 -3.82 15.07 12.05
CA LEU A 99 -5.20 15.46 11.77
C LEU A 99 -5.36 16.99 11.71
N ARG A 100 -4.78 17.73 12.67
CA ARG A 100 -4.83 19.22 12.67
C ARG A 100 -4.09 19.81 11.47
N THR A 101 -2.93 19.25 11.13
CA THR A 101 -2.15 19.66 9.95
C THR A 101 -2.92 19.38 8.67
N THR A 102 -3.56 18.21 8.56
CA THR A 102 -4.38 17.90 7.38
C THR A 102 -5.56 18.85 7.29
N ALA A 103 -6.24 19.15 8.40
CA ALA A 103 -7.33 20.11 8.42
C ALA A 103 -6.90 21.52 7.93
N SER A 104 -5.69 21.98 8.29
CA SER A 104 -5.21 23.30 7.83
C SER A 104 -4.99 23.37 6.30
N MET A 105 -4.78 22.23 5.65
CA MET A 105 -4.64 22.13 4.19
C MET A 105 -5.97 22.35 3.44
N ALA A 106 -7.10 22.55 4.11
CA ALA A 106 -8.38 22.85 3.44
C ALA A 106 -8.28 24.05 2.49
N ASN A 107 -7.47 25.05 2.86
CA ASN A 107 -7.21 26.24 2.04
C ASN A 107 -6.29 25.98 0.83
N GLU A 108 -5.61 24.83 0.79
CA GLU A 108 -4.77 24.42 -0.34
C GLU A 108 -5.59 23.81 -1.49
N LEU A 109 -6.90 23.59 -1.29
CA LEU A 109 -7.85 23.20 -2.35
C LEU A 109 -8.20 24.38 -3.26
N LYS A 110 -7.17 25.09 -3.73
CA LYS A 110 -7.27 26.25 -4.62
C LYS A 110 -7.21 25.85 -6.09
N GLY A 111 -7.87 26.65 -6.91
CA GLY A 111 -7.75 26.65 -8.36
C GLY A 111 -6.77 27.72 -8.84
N GLU A 112 -6.53 27.77 -10.15
CA GLU A 112 -5.75 28.82 -10.80
C GLU A 112 -6.61 29.54 -11.83
N SER A 113 -6.32 30.82 -12.07
CA SER A 113 -7.00 31.63 -13.07
C SER A 113 -5.98 32.19 -14.04
N PHE A 114 -6.28 32.07 -15.33
CA PHE A 114 -5.45 32.52 -16.43
C PHE A 114 -6.26 33.38 -17.40
N VAL A 115 -5.57 34.20 -18.19
CA VAL A 115 -6.16 34.85 -19.35
C VAL A 115 -6.01 33.93 -20.55
N SER A 116 -7.05 33.81 -21.38
CA SER A 116 -6.98 33.00 -22.59
C SER A 116 -6.03 33.63 -23.61
N GLY A 117 -5.02 32.87 -24.05
CA GLY A 117 -4.14 33.27 -25.14
C GLY A 117 -4.74 33.09 -26.54
N SER A 118 -5.86 32.38 -26.66
CA SER A 118 -6.49 32.03 -27.94
C SER A 118 -7.84 32.70 -28.18
N VAL A 119 -8.47 33.22 -27.14
CA VAL A 119 -9.80 33.87 -27.21
C VAL A 119 -9.74 35.21 -26.47
N ALA A 120 -9.85 36.31 -27.20
CA ALA A 120 -9.77 37.66 -26.63
C ALA A 120 -10.85 37.88 -25.55
N GLY A 121 -10.42 38.37 -24.38
CA GLY A 121 -11.30 38.68 -23.25
C GLY A 121 -11.79 37.46 -22.44
N ALA A 122 -11.47 36.23 -22.85
CA ALA A 122 -11.89 35.04 -22.11
C ALA A 122 -10.99 34.75 -20.90
N GLN A 123 -11.59 34.26 -19.82
CA GLN A 123 -10.91 33.74 -18.63
C GLN A 123 -10.87 32.21 -18.66
N VAL A 124 -9.77 31.65 -18.18
CA VAL A 124 -9.59 30.20 -18.01
C VAL A 124 -9.39 29.93 -16.52
N VAL A 125 -10.17 28.98 -15.97
CA VAL A 125 -10.07 28.60 -14.56
C VAL A 125 -9.81 27.10 -14.46
N THR A 126 -8.82 26.72 -13.65
CA THR A 126 -8.58 25.34 -13.25
C THR A 126 -9.09 25.13 -11.83
N GLN A 127 -9.66 23.96 -11.55
CA GLN A 127 -10.18 23.62 -10.22
C GLN A 127 -9.66 22.25 -9.79
N ARG A 128 -9.46 22.06 -8.49
CA ARG A 128 -9.19 20.75 -7.90
C ARG A 128 -10.52 20.07 -7.56
N ARG A 129 -10.77 18.91 -8.16
CA ARG A 129 -11.95 18.08 -7.90
C ARG A 129 -11.53 16.74 -7.30
N ALA A 130 -12.43 16.12 -6.56
CA ALA A 130 -12.19 14.80 -6.02
C ALA A 130 -12.11 13.77 -7.16
N LEU A 131 -11.37 12.69 -6.95
CA LEU A 131 -11.19 11.64 -7.96
C LEU A 131 -12.36 10.66 -7.98
N GLY A 132 -12.92 10.32 -6.81
CA GLY A 132 -13.94 9.30 -6.63
C GLY A 132 -13.66 8.42 -5.43
N VAL A 133 -13.87 7.11 -5.59
CA VAL A 133 -13.52 6.09 -4.59
C VAL A 133 -12.01 5.83 -4.62
N ILE A 134 -11.38 5.85 -3.45
CA ILE A 134 -9.96 5.56 -3.27
C ILE A 134 -9.80 4.26 -2.48
N LEU A 135 -9.03 3.32 -3.04
CA LEU A 135 -8.54 2.16 -2.31
C LEU A 135 -7.35 2.60 -1.46
N ALA A 136 -7.48 2.57 -0.15
CA ALA A 136 -6.42 2.91 0.80
C ALA A 136 -5.88 1.64 1.45
N ILE A 137 -4.56 1.46 1.46
CA ILE A 137 -3.90 0.29 2.05
C ILE A 137 -2.78 0.77 2.98
N ALA A 138 -2.81 0.37 4.25
CA ALA A 138 -1.78 0.72 5.23
C ALA A 138 -1.29 -0.51 6.02
N PRO A 139 0.03 -0.63 6.26
CA PRO A 139 0.61 -1.74 7.02
C PRO A 139 0.47 -1.55 8.54
N TRP A 140 0.79 -2.61 9.28
CA TRP A 140 0.53 -2.78 10.72
C TRP A 140 1.56 -2.13 11.67
N ASN A 141 2.79 -1.87 11.21
CA ASN A 141 3.90 -1.46 12.09
C ASN A 141 3.72 -0.07 12.72
N ALA A 142 3.05 0.83 12.01
CA ALA A 142 2.58 2.11 12.53
C ALA A 142 1.09 2.26 12.23
N ALA A 143 0.31 1.26 12.66
CA ALA A 143 -1.08 1.03 12.29
C ALA A 143 -1.92 2.31 12.32
N LEU A 144 -1.87 3.09 13.41
CA LEU A 144 -2.66 4.32 13.52
C LEU A 144 -2.21 5.39 12.53
N THR A 145 -0.91 5.72 12.54
CA THR A 145 -0.39 6.88 11.80
C THR A 145 -0.47 6.64 10.29
N LEU A 146 -0.16 5.44 9.83
CA LEU A 146 -0.18 5.10 8.40
C LEU A 146 -1.60 5.02 7.87
N THR A 147 -2.54 4.50 8.67
CA THR A 147 -3.98 4.48 8.33
C THR A 147 -4.51 5.91 8.19
N LEU A 148 -4.22 6.81 9.15
CA LEU A 148 -4.62 8.20 9.03
C LEU A 148 -4.01 8.89 7.81
N ARG A 149 -2.77 8.59 7.44
CA ARG A 149 -2.10 9.16 6.26
C ARG A 149 -2.76 8.78 4.94
N THR A 150 -3.23 7.55 4.81
CA THR A 150 -3.94 7.13 3.59
C THR A 150 -5.40 7.59 3.57
N ILE A 151 -5.96 8.01 4.71
CA ILE A 151 -7.39 8.34 4.84
C ILE A 151 -7.67 9.84 4.90
N ALA A 152 -7.00 10.58 5.77
CA ALA A 152 -7.42 11.94 6.13
C ALA A 152 -7.31 12.93 4.96
N VAL A 153 -6.22 12.86 4.18
CA VAL A 153 -6.01 13.75 3.03
C VAL A 153 -7.02 13.46 1.91
N PRO A 154 -7.24 12.20 1.48
CA PRO A 154 -8.33 11.87 0.56
C PRO A 154 -9.71 12.36 1.00
N ILE A 155 -10.07 12.17 2.28
CA ILE A 155 -11.34 12.66 2.85
C ILE A 155 -11.43 14.18 2.72
N LEU A 156 -10.39 14.92 3.11
CA LEU A 156 -10.35 16.38 2.98
C LEU A 156 -10.55 16.84 1.53
N CYS A 157 -9.96 16.12 0.59
CA CYS A 157 -10.08 16.40 -0.85
C CYS A 157 -11.46 16.02 -1.43
N GLY A 158 -12.39 15.50 -0.63
CA GLY A 158 -13.75 15.13 -1.05
C GLY A 158 -13.88 13.72 -1.64
N ASN A 159 -12.89 12.85 -1.46
CA ASN A 159 -12.95 11.46 -1.91
C ASN A 159 -13.63 10.58 -0.86
N THR A 160 -14.18 9.44 -1.30
CA THR A 160 -14.61 8.36 -0.41
C THR A 160 -13.59 7.23 -0.45
N ILE A 161 -13.61 6.37 0.56
CA ILE A 161 -12.52 5.43 0.82
C ILE A 161 -13.07 4.02 1.05
N VAL A 162 -12.40 3.08 0.42
CA VAL A 162 -12.38 1.67 0.82
C VAL A 162 -11.01 1.39 1.39
N PHE A 163 -10.93 1.24 2.70
CA PHE A 163 -9.69 1.01 3.42
C PHE A 163 -9.51 -0.48 3.68
N LYS A 164 -8.45 -1.06 3.12
CA LYS A 164 -8.03 -2.43 3.38
C LYS A 164 -7.10 -2.44 4.60
N CYS A 165 -7.59 -2.98 5.71
CA CYS A 165 -6.79 -3.22 6.90
C CYS A 165 -5.72 -4.28 6.65
N SER A 166 -4.64 -4.20 7.44
CA SER A 166 -3.74 -5.33 7.64
C SER A 166 -4.42 -6.39 8.49
N GLU A 167 -4.20 -7.64 8.12
CA GLU A 167 -4.60 -8.84 8.85
C GLU A 167 -3.92 -8.95 10.23
N LEU A 168 -2.83 -8.20 10.45
CA LEU A 168 -2.04 -8.19 11.68
C LEU A 168 -2.46 -7.10 12.67
N SER A 169 -3.24 -6.10 12.25
CA SER A 169 -3.71 -5.02 13.12
C SER A 169 -5.14 -4.56 12.83
N PRO A 170 -6.10 -5.48 12.60
CA PRO A 170 -7.43 -5.11 12.12
C PRO A 170 -8.19 -4.23 13.11
N ARG A 171 -8.12 -4.50 14.42
CA ARG A 171 -8.82 -3.72 15.45
C ARG A 171 -8.17 -2.35 15.64
N SER A 172 -6.84 -2.29 15.67
CA SER A 172 -6.10 -1.02 15.81
C SER A 172 -6.42 -0.05 14.69
N GLN A 173 -6.57 -0.56 13.47
CA GLN A 173 -6.93 0.26 12.32
C GLN A 173 -8.44 0.55 12.26
N ALA A 174 -9.30 -0.35 12.72
CA ALA A 174 -10.74 -0.12 12.83
C ALA A 174 -11.11 1.01 13.80
N ILE A 175 -10.30 1.26 14.84
CA ILE A 175 -10.49 2.42 15.74
C ILE A 175 -10.51 3.75 14.96
N VAL A 176 -9.82 3.83 13.80
CA VAL A 176 -9.87 5.02 12.95
C VAL A 176 -11.27 5.22 12.35
N ALA A 177 -11.97 4.15 11.94
CA ALA A 177 -13.37 4.28 11.49
C ALA A 177 -14.27 4.77 12.63
N ASP A 178 -14.13 4.21 13.83
CA ASP A 178 -14.90 4.66 14.99
C ASP A 178 -14.63 6.15 15.30
N LEU A 179 -13.37 6.57 15.19
CA LEU A 179 -12.97 7.97 15.38
C LEU A 179 -13.67 8.90 14.38
N PHE A 180 -13.67 8.53 13.10
CA PHE A 180 -14.30 9.34 12.06
C PHE A 180 -15.83 9.32 12.15
N ALA A 181 -16.42 8.19 12.53
CA ALA A 181 -17.86 8.08 12.79
C ALA A 181 -18.28 9.02 13.95
N ASP A 182 -17.57 8.98 15.08
CA ASP A 182 -17.82 9.88 16.22
C ASP A 182 -17.57 11.36 15.85
N ALA A 183 -16.62 11.62 14.94
CA ALA A 183 -16.37 12.95 14.37
C ALA A 183 -17.47 13.43 13.41
N GLY A 184 -18.46 12.59 13.08
CA GLY A 184 -19.59 12.95 12.22
C GLY A 184 -19.28 12.78 10.73
N LEU A 185 -18.31 11.95 10.36
CA LEU A 185 -18.10 11.57 8.97
C LEU A 185 -19.36 10.83 8.46
N PRO A 186 -19.94 11.23 7.31
CA PRO A 186 -21.14 10.56 6.81
C PRO A 186 -20.92 9.06 6.52
N PRO A 187 -21.94 8.22 6.76
CA PRO A 187 -21.87 6.80 6.43
C PRO A 187 -21.50 6.57 4.96
N GLY A 188 -20.64 5.58 4.70
CA GLY A 188 -20.16 5.25 3.36
C GLY A 188 -18.98 6.10 2.88
N VAL A 189 -18.61 7.21 3.53
CA VAL A 189 -17.41 7.97 3.14
C VAL A 189 -16.12 7.22 3.47
N LEU A 190 -16.11 6.48 4.58
CA LEU A 190 -15.04 5.56 4.96
C LEU A 190 -15.64 4.19 5.19
N ASN A 191 -15.21 3.21 4.38
CA ASN A 191 -15.57 1.80 4.50
C ASN A 191 -14.30 1.04 4.81
N ILE A 192 -14.35 0.12 5.78
CA ILE A 192 -13.21 -0.72 6.14
C ILE A 192 -13.50 -2.15 5.72
N ILE A 193 -12.53 -2.75 5.03
CA ILE A 193 -12.52 -4.17 4.70
C ILE A 193 -11.30 -4.83 5.35
N SER A 194 -11.48 -6.05 5.82
CA SER A 194 -10.40 -6.87 6.37
C SER A 194 -10.28 -8.11 5.51
N ILE A 195 -9.09 -8.35 4.98
CA ILE A 195 -8.82 -9.43 4.04
C ILE A 195 -7.68 -10.25 4.62
N SER A 196 -7.86 -11.57 4.71
CA SER A 196 -6.83 -12.48 5.20
C SER A 196 -5.63 -12.52 4.26
N ARG A 197 -4.50 -13.02 4.76
CA ARG A 197 -3.28 -13.15 3.95
C ARG A 197 -3.49 -14.03 2.72
N GLU A 198 -4.29 -15.09 2.87
CA GLU A 198 -4.53 -16.09 1.82
C GLU A 198 -5.33 -15.51 0.66
N THR A 199 -6.34 -14.70 0.96
CA THR A 199 -7.25 -14.10 -0.03
C THR A 199 -6.80 -12.71 -0.49
N ALA A 200 -5.79 -12.13 0.16
CA ALA A 200 -5.30 -10.80 -0.15
C ALA A 200 -4.87 -10.62 -1.61
N PRO A 201 -4.11 -11.51 -2.26
CA PRO A 201 -3.68 -11.30 -3.65
C PRO A 201 -4.87 -11.18 -4.62
N GLU A 202 -5.83 -12.10 -4.52
CA GLU A 202 -7.00 -12.17 -5.41
C GLU A 202 -7.94 -10.99 -5.18
N LEU A 203 -8.41 -10.79 -3.95
CA LEU A 203 -9.37 -9.73 -3.64
C LEU A 203 -8.78 -8.33 -3.82
N THR A 204 -7.48 -8.14 -3.57
CA THR A 204 -6.85 -6.83 -3.83
C THR A 204 -6.78 -6.54 -5.32
N ALA A 205 -6.43 -7.53 -6.14
CA ALA A 205 -6.42 -7.37 -7.59
C ALA A 205 -7.83 -7.05 -8.14
N GLU A 206 -8.85 -7.73 -7.61
CA GLU A 206 -10.26 -7.48 -7.93
C GLU A 206 -10.67 -6.03 -7.60
N ILE A 207 -10.39 -5.55 -6.39
CA ILE A 207 -10.71 -4.17 -5.98
C ILE A 207 -9.96 -3.15 -6.85
N ILE A 208 -8.68 -3.39 -7.15
CA ILE A 208 -7.89 -2.50 -8.02
C ILE A 208 -8.48 -2.44 -9.43
N ALA A 209 -9.00 -3.55 -9.95
CA ALA A 209 -9.60 -3.63 -11.28
C ALA A 209 -11.02 -3.03 -11.34
N HIS A 210 -11.68 -2.80 -10.20
CA HIS A 210 -13.06 -2.34 -10.16
C HIS A 210 -13.21 -0.92 -10.75
N PRO A 211 -14.12 -0.68 -11.71
CA PRO A 211 -14.20 0.58 -12.47
C PRO A 211 -14.52 1.82 -11.61
N MET A 212 -15.17 1.62 -10.46
CA MET A 212 -15.46 2.71 -9.52
C MET A 212 -14.24 3.14 -8.67
N VAL A 213 -13.20 2.30 -8.56
CA VAL A 213 -11.97 2.65 -7.84
C VAL A 213 -11.10 3.52 -8.74
N ARG A 214 -10.84 4.75 -8.31
CA ARG A 214 -10.19 5.79 -9.13
C ARG A 214 -8.71 5.99 -8.82
N LYS A 215 -8.28 5.56 -7.64
CA LYS A 215 -6.89 5.65 -7.21
C LYS A 215 -6.59 4.63 -6.11
N VAL A 216 -5.36 4.11 -6.12
CA VAL A 216 -4.80 3.31 -5.03
C VAL A 216 -3.82 4.18 -4.24
N ALA A 217 -4.02 4.31 -2.93
CA ALA A 217 -3.11 5.00 -2.02
C ALA A 217 -2.33 3.98 -1.19
N VAL A 218 -1.05 3.82 -1.51
CA VAL A 218 -0.10 2.94 -0.80
C VAL A 218 0.99 3.75 -0.10
N LEU A 219 1.51 3.25 1.02
CA LEU A 219 2.63 3.84 1.76
C LEU A 219 3.87 2.93 1.71
N THR A 220 5.02 3.51 1.35
CA THR A 220 6.35 2.89 1.36
C THR A 220 7.06 3.16 2.69
N VAL A 221 7.82 2.19 3.19
CA VAL A 221 8.59 2.30 4.44
C VAL A 221 10.00 2.85 4.15
N PHE A 222 10.43 3.82 4.96
CA PHE A 222 11.82 4.28 5.00
C PHE A 222 12.48 3.74 6.27
N MET A 223 13.63 3.12 6.13
CA MET A 223 14.41 2.59 7.24
C MET A 223 15.81 3.20 7.18
N SER A 224 16.29 3.74 8.30
CA SER A 224 17.65 4.28 8.41
C SER A 224 18.60 3.18 8.88
N VAL A 225 19.75 3.10 8.24
CA VAL A 225 20.83 2.18 8.57
C VAL A 225 22.12 2.98 8.67
N ASN A 226 23.02 2.54 9.55
CA ASN A 226 24.26 3.27 9.82
C ASN A 226 25.38 2.86 8.87
N THR A 227 25.33 1.63 8.36
CA THR A 227 26.34 1.09 7.45
C THR A 227 25.72 0.50 6.19
N ILE A 228 26.56 0.33 5.15
CA ILE A 228 26.17 -0.38 3.92
C ILE A 228 25.83 -1.84 4.22
N ASP A 229 26.49 -2.46 5.18
CA ASP A 229 26.26 -3.86 5.52
C ASP A 229 24.88 -4.05 6.16
N ASP A 230 24.50 -3.16 7.08
CA ASP A 230 23.14 -3.11 7.64
C ASP A 230 22.09 -2.89 6.53
N ALA A 231 22.39 -2.03 5.55
CA ALA A 231 21.51 -1.77 4.42
C ALA A 231 21.25 -3.03 3.59
N VAL A 232 22.31 -3.80 3.32
CA VAL A 232 22.24 -5.05 2.58
C VAL A 232 21.50 -6.12 3.37
N GLU A 233 21.80 -6.26 4.66
CA GLU A 233 21.11 -7.21 5.55
C GLU A 233 19.62 -6.92 5.57
N MET A 234 19.24 -5.66 5.76
CA MET A 234 17.85 -5.25 5.81
C MET A 234 17.14 -5.37 4.46
N ALA A 235 17.82 -5.05 3.34
CA ALA A 235 17.29 -5.28 2.00
C ALA A 235 17.04 -6.78 1.71
N ASN A 236 17.81 -7.65 2.36
CA ASN A 236 17.71 -9.10 2.21
C ASN A 236 16.79 -9.76 3.25
N ALA A 237 16.35 -9.04 4.28
CA ALA A 237 15.45 -9.50 5.36
C ALA A 237 13.99 -9.68 4.90
N THR A 238 13.79 -10.10 3.65
CA THR A 238 12.48 -10.31 3.03
C THR A 238 12.48 -11.62 2.25
N THR A 239 11.32 -12.28 2.17
CA THR A 239 11.18 -13.51 1.37
C THR A 239 11.10 -13.22 -0.13
N TYR A 240 10.81 -11.96 -0.51
CA TYR A 240 10.73 -11.49 -1.89
C TYR A 240 12.11 -11.18 -2.47
N SER A 241 12.26 -11.26 -3.79
CA SER A 241 13.53 -11.07 -4.50
C SER A 241 13.36 -10.49 -5.91
N LEU A 242 12.29 -9.74 -6.15
CA LEU A 242 11.94 -9.26 -7.49
C LEU A 242 12.85 -8.12 -7.97
N SER A 243 12.78 -6.96 -7.30
CA SER A 243 13.52 -5.78 -7.76
C SER A 243 13.91 -4.86 -6.60
N THR A 244 15.03 -4.15 -6.78
CA THR A 244 15.62 -3.20 -5.85
C THR A 244 16.12 -1.95 -6.60
N ALA A 245 16.29 -0.84 -5.88
CA ALA A 245 17.02 0.33 -6.36
C ALA A 245 18.11 0.75 -5.36
N LEU A 246 19.26 1.18 -5.89
CA LEU A 246 20.37 1.74 -5.14
C LEU A 246 20.69 3.13 -5.67
N TRP A 247 20.63 4.14 -4.80
CA TRP A 247 20.90 5.52 -5.15
C TRP A 247 22.20 5.97 -4.50
N THR A 248 23.16 6.44 -5.30
CA THR A 248 24.47 6.91 -4.83
C THR A 248 25.14 7.81 -5.86
N THR A 249 25.94 8.77 -5.39
CA THR A 249 26.83 9.56 -6.24
C THR A 249 28.08 8.78 -6.67
N ASN A 250 28.41 7.68 -5.99
CA ASN A 250 29.55 6.82 -6.31
C ASN A 250 29.09 5.49 -6.94
N VAL A 251 29.06 5.44 -8.26
CA VAL A 251 28.64 4.26 -9.03
C VAL A 251 29.56 3.04 -8.84
N HIS A 252 30.80 3.22 -8.39
CA HIS A 252 31.68 2.08 -8.08
C HIS A 252 31.23 1.36 -6.80
N SER A 253 30.82 2.12 -5.78
CA SER A 253 30.19 1.55 -4.59
C SER A 253 28.91 0.79 -4.95
N ALA A 254 28.10 1.31 -5.87
CA ALA A 254 26.90 0.61 -6.34
C ALA A 254 27.23 -0.77 -6.94
N LYS A 255 28.29 -0.88 -7.75
CA LYS A 255 28.73 -2.15 -8.34
C LYS A 255 29.19 -3.17 -7.30
N ALA A 256 29.74 -2.70 -6.17
CA ALA A 256 30.14 -3.57 -5.06
C ALA A 256 28.93 -4.01 -4.19
N VAL A 257 27.91 -3.16 -4.08
CA VAL A 257 26.75 -3.39 -3.19
C VAL A 257 25.63 -4.14 -3.89
N ALA A 258 25.30 -3.80 -5.14
CA ALA A 258 24.18 -4.38 -5.87
C ALA A 258 24.20 -5.93 -5.90
N PRO A 259 25.34 -6.61 -6.15
CA PRO A 259 25.40 -8.08 -6.14
C PRO A 259 25.15 -8.73 -4.77
N ARG A 260 25.26 -7.94 -3.69
CA ARG A 260 25.04 -8.41 -2.33
C ARG A 260 23.56 -8.39 -1.95
N ILE A 261 22.72 -7.68 -2.72
CA ILE A 261 21.29 -7.62 -2.51
C ILE A 261 20.60 -8.75 -3.26
N ARG A 262 19.77 -9.53 -2.57
CA ARG A 262 19.00 -10.67 -3.09
C ARG A 262 17.78 -10.16 -3.87
N ALA A 263 18.02 -9.56 -5.02
CA ALA A 263 16.99 -9.15 -5.98
C ALA A 263 17.43 -9.50 -7.41
N GLY A 264 16.51 -9.98 -8.25
CA GLY A 264 16.84 -10.36 -9.62
C GLY A 264 17.03 -9.17 -10.54
N VAL A 265 16.51 -7.99 -10.16
CA VAL A 265 16.80 -6.71 -10.79
C VAL A 265 17.28 -5.71 -9.73
N THR A 266 18.37 -5.00 -10.01
CA THR A 266 18.83 -3.88 -9.18
C THR A 266 19.15 -2.68 -10.05
N SER A 267 18.34 -1.63 -9.94
CA SER A 267 18.55 -0.35 -10.62
C SER A 267 19.55 0.51 -9.85
N VAL A 268 20.62 0.97 -10.49
CA VAL A 268 21.54 1.98 -9.91
C VAL A 268 21.14 3.36 -10.40
N ASN A 269 20.83 4.28 -9.48
CA ASN A 269 20.35 5.63 -9.77
C ASN A 269 19.10 5.67 -10.67
N GLY A 270 18.24 4.68 -10.50
CA GLY A 270 16.96 4.54 -11.18
C GLY A 270 15.90 3.97 -10.25
N PRO A 271 14.62 3.99 -10.65
CA PRO A 271 13.52 3.49 -9.83
C PRO A 271 13.62 1.97 -9.61
N THR A 272 12.91 1.47 -8.58
CA THR A 272 12.81 0.03 -8.28
C THR A 272 12.08 -0.75 -9.37
N PHE A 273 11.37 -0.09 -10.28
CA PHE A 273 10.73 -0.74 -11.42
C PHE A 273 11.31 -0.18 -12.72
N HIS A 274 12.10 -1.02 -13.40
CA HIS A 274 12.63 -0.81 -14.74
C HIS A 274 12.73 -2.19 -15.40
N SER A 275 12.25 -2.33 -16.63
CA SER A 275 12.25 -3.61 -17.34
C SER A 275 12.68 -3.40 -18.79
N GLU A 276 13.55 -4.29 -19.25
CA GLU A 276 13.97 -4.37 -20.65
C GLU A 276 13.33 -5.59 -21.30
N ALA A 277 12.64 -5.40 -22.43
CA ALA A 277 11.77 -6.41 -23.02
C ALA A 277 12.48 -7.74 -23.36
N TYR A 278 13.80 -7.73 -23.54
CA TYR A 278 14.60 -8.90 -23.89
C TYR A 278 15.20 -9.65 -22.68
N VAL A 279 15.15 -9.08 -21.48
CA VAL A 279 15.60 -9.73 -20.22
C VAL A 279 14.42 -9.96 -19.25
N GLY A 280 13.37 -9.15 -19.36
CA GLY A 280 12.21 -9.19 -18.47
C GLY A 280 12.55 -8.74 -17.05
N VAL A 281 11.63 -9.01 -16.12
CA VAL A 281 11.87 -8.85 -14.67
C VAL A 281 12.13 -10.24 -14.08
N ILE A 282 13.17 -10.37 -13.27
CA ILE A 282 13.65 -11.67 -12.78
C ILE A 282 13.46 -11.76 -11.26
N GLY A 283 12.92 -12.87 -10.77
CA GLY A 283 12.95 -13.25 -9.36
C GLY A 283 14.07 -14.25 -9.08
N LEU A 284 14.74 -14.13 -7.93
CA LEU A 284 15.77 -15.08 -7.48
C LEU A 284 15.21 -16.18 -6.56
N GLY A 285 13.88 -16.37 -6.55
CA GLY A 285 13.21 -17.33 -5.67
C GLY A 285 12.54 -16.72 -4.43
N GLY A 286 12.13 -17.62 -3.53
CA GLY A 286 11.25 -17.26 -2.42
C GLY A 286 9.85 -16.89 -2.92
N SER A 287 9.21 -15.92 -2.27
CA SER A 287 7.82 -15.52 -2.59
C SER A 287 7.69 -14.77 -3.92
N SER A 288 8.79 -14.34 -4.53
CA SER A 288 8.80 -13.73 -5.88
C SER A 288 8.83 -14.76 -7.01
N GLY A 289 8.93 -16.06 -6.70
CA GLY A 289 9.00 -17.13 -7.68
C GLY A 289 10.39 -17.26 -8.33
N TYR A 290 10.51 -18.31 -9.16
CA TYR A 290 11.68 -18.61 -9.97
C TYR A 290 11.25 -18.52 -11.43
N GLY A 291 12.01 -17.82 -12.26
CA GLY A 291 11.73 -17.77 -13.70
C GLY A 291 12.37 -16.59 -14.40
N ARG A 292 12.79 -16.81 -15.64
CA ARG A 292 13.12 -15.77 -16.61
C ARG A 292 12.14 -15.93 -17.77
N PHE A 293 11.49 -14.84 -18.17
CA PHE A 293 10.61 -14.85 -19.34
C PHE A 293 11.43 -14.49 -20.59
N ASP A 294 12.36 -15.38 -20.94
CA ASP A 294 13.24 -15.23 -22.09
C ASP A 294 13.10 -16.40 -23.06
N VAL A 295 13.66 -16.24 -24.26
CA VAL A 295 13.57 -17.23 -25.34
C VAL A 295 14.14 -18.59 -24.90
N GLU A 296 15.17 -18.63 -24.04
CA GLU A 296 15.77 -19.88 -23.59
C GLU A 296 14.82 -20.72 -22.72
N ASN A 297 13.88 -20.10 -22.00
CA ASN A 297 12.90 -20.80 -21.18
C ASN A 297 11.74 -21.40 -22.00
N PHE A 298 11.59 -21.01 -23.27
CA PHE A 298 10.54 -21.49 -24.17
C PHE A 298 11.08 -22.21 -25.41
N THR A 299 12.38 -22.51 -25.46
CA THR A 299 13.01 -23.20 -26.61
C THR A 299 14.03 -24.24 -26.15
N ASP A 300 14.06 -25.38 -26.85
CA ASP A 300 15.09 -26.40 -26.66
C ASP A 300 16.32 -26.11 -27.55
N LYS A 301 17.53 -26.28 -27.00
CA LYS A 301 18.77 -26.24 -27.78
C LYS A 301 18.95 -27.55 -28.52
N ARG A 302 18.72 -27.56 -29.84
CA ARG A 302 18.97 -28.73 -30.71
C ARG A 302 20.33 -28.59 -31.41
N LEU A 303 21.25 -29.49 -31.09
CA LEU A 303 22.53 -29.61 -31.80
C LEU A 303 22.37 -30.56 -32.99
N ILE A 304 22.64 -30.05 -34.20
CA ILE A 304 22.70 -30.84 -35.42
C ILE A 304 24.10 -30.73 -35.97
N ILE A 305 24.81 -31.86 -36.04
CA ILE A 305 26.16 -31.95 -36.58
C ILE A 305 26.08 -32.72 -37.89
N SER A 306 26.27 -32.01 -39.00
CA SER A 306 26.44 -32.62 -40.31
C SER A 306 27.92 -32.84 -40.56
N HIS A 307 28.32 -34.08 -40.80
CA HIS A 307 29.66 -34.39 -41.30
C HIS A 307 29.59 -34.58 -42.83
N PRO A 308 30.73 -34.47 -43.53
CA PRO A 308 30.82 -34.74 -44.97
C PRO A 308 30.33 -36.15 -45.33
N ASP A 309 29.86 -36.31 -46.57
CA ASP A 309 29.27 -37.49 -47.19
C ASP A 309 30.29 -38.50 -47.76
N TRP A 310 31.59 -38.25 -47.58
CA TRP A 310 32.65 -39.19 -47.94
C TRP A 310 33.08 -40.10 -46.76
N GLU A 311 33.74 -41.21 -47.09
CA GLU A 311 34.07 -42.32 -46.18
C GLU A 311 34.85 -41.87 -44.92
N ARG A 312 34.25 -42.01 -43.74
CA ARG A 312 34.85 -41.56 -42.47
C ARG A 312 35.87 -42.58 -41.94
N ARG A 313 37.11 -42.15 -41.69
CA ARG A 313 38.09 -42.93 -40.91
C ARG A 313 38.13 -42.44 -39.46
N TYR A 314 37.60 -43.25 -38.56
CA TYR A 314 37.73 -43.05 -37.12
C TYR A 314 38.99 -43.76 -36.62
N PRO A 315 39.83 -43.12 -35.78
CA PRO A 315 41.00 -43.81 -35.22
C PRO A 315 40.54 -45.04 -34.39
N GLY A 316 40.97 -46.24 -34.79
CA GLY A 316 40.76 -47.48 -34.03
C GLY A 316 39.61 -48.42 -34.47
N LEU A 317 38.93 -48.14 -35.59
CA LEU A 317 38.06 -49.11 -36.28
C LEU A 317 38.67 -49.43 -37.65
N LEU A 318 39.57 -50.42 -37.60
CA LEU A 318 40.60 -50.86 -38.57
C LEU A 318 41.67 -49.80 -38.90
#